data_AF-A0AAV7FAP0-F1
#
_entry.id   AF-A0AAV7FAP0-F1
#
_cell.length_a   1.000
_cell.length_b   1.000
_cell.length_c   1.000
_cell.angle_alpha   90.00
_cell.angle_beta   90.00
_cell.angle_gamma   90.00
#
_symmetry.space_group_name_H-M   'P 1'
#
loop_
_entity.id
_entity.type
_entity.pdbx_description
1 polymer ?
#
loop_
_entity_poly.entity_id
_entity_poly.type
_entity_poly.pdbx_seq_one_letter_code
_entity_poly.pdbx_strand_id
1 'polypeptide(L)'
;MAGQGKDVNEKFDELRAKGCSLVGPQCIFSCAKEHRNLPKQGYTCCLAMDGAKILASGFEKDEKVQIEKLVNAMGGVLHAKASLEATFVIAKSVLAAKYKV
;
A
#
# COMPACT_ATOMS: atom_id res chain seq x y z
N MET A 1 -17.14 19.25 13.39
CA MET A 1 -16.27 20.27 12.77
C MET A 1 -15.69 19.64 11.51
N ALA A 2 -16.28 19.93 10.35
CA ALA A 2 -15.84 19.41 9.06
C ALA A 2 -15.21 20.57 8.28
N GLY A 3 -13.90 20.53 8.10
CA GLY A 3 -13.17 21.55 7.38
C GLY A 3 -11.97 20.93 6.69
N GLN A 4 -11.81 21.29 5.41
CA GLN A 4 -10.68 21.03 4.51
C GLN A 4 -10.80 19.75 3.67
N GLY A 5 -11.46 19.88 2.50
CA GLY A 5 -11.62 18.82 1.52
C GLY A 5 -11.35 19.23 0.07
N LYS A 6 -10.50 20.24 -0.21
CA LYS A 6 -10.21 20.61 -1.62
C LYS A 6 -8.77 20.99 -1.96
N ASP A 7 -8.01 21.64 -1.08
CA ASP A 7 -6.61 22.04 -1.37
C ASP A 7 -5.53 21.02 -0.99
N VAL A 8 -5.92 19.89 -0.37
CA VAL A 8 -4.97 18.91 0.18
C VAL A 8 -4.26 18.11 -0.94
N ASN A 9 -4.88 17.98 -2.11
CA ASN A 9 -4.41 17.06 -3.14
C ASN A 9 -3.25 17.61 -3.98
N GLU A 10 -3.26 18.89 -4.38
CA GLU A 10 -2.24 19.45 -5.28
C GLU A 10 -0.84 19.45 -4.64
N LYS A 11 -0.71 19.99 -3.42
CA LYS A 11 0.57 19.97 -2.69
C LYS A 11 1.01 18.56 -2.33
N PHE A 12 0.06 17.67 -2.08
CA PHE A 12 0.36 16.28 -1.77
C PHE A 12 0.93 15.55 -2.98
N ASP A 13 0.30 15.70 -4.15
CA ASP A 13 0.77 15.10 -5.40
C ASP A 13 2.13 15.67 -5.82
N GLU A 14 2.36 16.98 -5.62
CA GLU A 14 3.67 17.60 -5.82
C GLU A 14 4.76 17.02 -4.91
N LEU A 15 4.49 16.90 -3.61
CA LEU A 15 5.44 16.33 -2.64
C LEU A 15 5.71 14.84 -2.93
N ARG A 16 4.68 14.13 -3.37
CA ARG A 16 4.79 12.73 -3.80
C ARG A 16 5.63 12.61 -5.07
N ALA A 17 5.43 13.50 -6.04
CA ALA A 17 6.21 13.54 -7.28
C ALA A 17 7.67 13.92 -7.02
N LYS A 18 7.94 14.76 -6.03
CA LYS A 18 9.30 15.09 -5.56
C LYS A 18 9.99 13.95 -4.79
N GLY A 19 9.29 12.86 -4.51
CA GLY A 19 9.83 11.72 -3.77
C GLY A 19 10.00 11.99 -2.27
N CYS A 20 9.29 12.97 -1.72
CA CYS A 20 9.30 13.23 -0.27
C CYS A 20 8.60 12.08 0.47
N SER A 21 9.14 11.71 1.64
CA SER A 21 8.51 10.73 2.54
C SER A 21 7.29 11.35 3.23
N LEU A 22 6.11 10.99 2.74
CA LEU A 22 4.82 11.45 3.25
C LEU A 22 4.24 10.36 4.15
N VAL A 23 4.04 10.67 5.44
CA VAL A 23 3.55 9.72 6.43
C VAL A 23 2.25 10.22 7.05
N GLY A 24 1.24 9.35 7.10
CA GLY A 24 -0.05 9.65 7.72
C GLY A 24 0.05 9.80 9.24
N PRO A 25 -0.83 10.59 9.87
CA PRO A 25 -0.81 10.78 11.33
C PRO A 25 -1.05 9.47 12.10
N GLN A 26 -1.85 8.56 11.55
CA GLN A 26 -2.08 7.23 12.13
C GLN A 26 -0.79 6.38 12.13
N CYS A 27 0.02 6.44 11.07
CA CYS A 27 1.32 5.78 11.04
C CYS A 27 2.24 6.30 12.15
N ILE A 28 2.33 7.63 12.33
CA ILE A 28 3.18 8.24 13.36
C ILE A 28 2.76 7.75 14.75
N PHE A 29 1.47 7.77 15.04
CA PHE A 29 0.94 7.35 16.33
C PHE A 29 1.20 5.85 16.60
N SER A 30 0.95 4.98 15.61
CA SER A 30 1.21 3.55 15.74
C SER A 30 2.71 3.24 15.88
N CYS A 31 3.57 3.89 15.07
CA CYS A 31 5.03 3.75 15.19
C CYS A 31 5.53 4.18 16.58
N ALA A 32 5.04 5.31 17.10
CA ALA A 32 5.41 5.80 18.42
C ALA A 32 4.98 4.83 19.53
N LYS A 33 3.77 4.27 19.43
CA LYS A 33 3.26 3.29 20.41
C LYS A 33 4.05 1.98 20.40
N GLU A 34 4.39 1.47 19.22
CA GLU A 34 5.11 0.21 19.06
C GLU A 34 6.64 0.34 19.11
N HIS A 35 7.16 1.56 19.35
CA HIS A 35 8.60 1.85 19.33
C HIS A 35 9.27 1.40 18.01
N ARG A 36 8.56 1.53 16.90
CA ARG A 36 9.05 1.18 15.56
C ARG A 36 9.56 2.42 14.82
N ASN A 37 10.51 2.17 13.92
CA ASN A 37 10.96 3.19 12.97
C ASN A 37 9.86 3.55 11.98
N LEU A 38 9.84 4.81 11.54
CA LEU A 38 8.93 5.26 10.50
C LEU A 38 9.24 4.54 9.16
N PRO A 39 8.20 4.20 8.38
CA PRO A 39 8.39 3.62 7.06
C PRO A 39 9.16 4.60 6.17
N LYS A 40 10.24 4.13 5.54
CA LYS A 40 11.03 4.90 4.55
C LYS A 40 10.43 4.86 3.14
N GLN A 41 9.21 4.34 3.04
CA GLN A 41 8.48 4.17 1.79
C GLN A 41 7.88 5.54 1.42
N GLY A 42 8.02 5.97 0.17
CA GLY A 42 7.73 7.37 -0.23
C GLY A 42 6.39 7.92 0.25
N TYR A 43 5.31 7.14 0.22
CA TYR A 43 4.05 7.50 0.85
C TYR A 43 3.48 6.34 1.65
N THR A 44 3.12 6.59 2.92
CA THR A 44 2.45 5.61 3.77
C THR A 44 1.31 6.28 4.55
N CYS A 45 0.06 5.88 4.30
CA CYS A 45 -1.12 6.41 4.98
C CYS A 45 -1.42 5.72 6.30
N CYS A 46 -1.27 4.40 6.34
CA CYS A 46 -1.48 3.55 7.51
C CYS A 46 -0.51 2.34 7.46
N LEU A 47 -0.31 1.67 8.59
CA LEU A 47 0.49 0.45 8.69
C LEU A 47 -0.36 -0.82 8.70
N ALA A 48 -1.54 -0.77 8.07
CA ALA A 48 -2.50 -1.89 8.08
C ALA A 48 -1.97 -3.15 7.38
N MET A 49 -1.06 -2.98 6.41
CA MET A 49 -0.42 -4.05 5.67
C MET A 49 1.09 -4.12 5.94
N ASP A 50 1.55 -3.59 7.08
CA ASP A 50 2.96 -3.61 7.45
C ASP A 50 3.51 -5.05 7.50
N GLY A 51 4.52 -5.33 6.67
CA GLY A 51 5.12 -6.65 6.53
C GLY A 51 4.29 -7.66 5.71
N ALA A 52 3.12 -7.27 5.19
CA ALA A 52 2.29 -8.14 4.36
C ALA A 52 2.85 -8.24 2.94
N LYS A 53 3.09 -9.47 2.48
CA LYS A 53 3.48 -9.78 1.10
C LYS A 53 2.25 -10.22 0.31
N ILE A 54 1.84 -9.42 -0.67
CA ILE A 54 0.57 -9.61 -1.37
C ILE A 54 0.80 -10.09 -2.78
N LEU A 55 -0.04 -11.02 -3.24
CA LEU A 55 0.00 -11.55 -4.58
C LEU A 55 -1.31 -11.25 -5.30
N ALA A 56 -1.25 -10.44 -6.36
CA ALA A 56 -2.41 -10.19 -7.23
C ALA A 56 -2.48 -11.23 -8.36
N SER A 57 -3.60 -11.92 -8.49
CA SER A 57 -3.88 -12.93 -9.51
C SER A 57 -5.17 -12.64 -10.28
N GLY A 58 -5.14 -12.80 -11.61
CA GLY A 58 -6.31 -12.55 -12.46
C GLY A 58 -6.67 -11.09 -12.70
N PHE A 59 -5.83 -10.14 -12.26
CA PHE A 59 -5.99 -8.70 -12.53
C PHE A 59 -5.24 -8.28 -13.79
N GLU A 60 -5.79 -7.28 -14.47
CA GLU A 60 -5.13 -6.60 -15.59
C GLU A 60 -3.95 -5.74 -15.12
N LYS A 61 -3.12 -5.27 -16.06
CA LYS A 61 -1.91 -4.50 -15.73
C LYS A 61 -2.26 -3.21 -14.98
N ASP A 62 -3.27 -2.48 -15.43
CA ASP A 62 -3.65 -1.19 -14.83
C ASP A 62 -4.23 -1.37 -13.42
N GLU A 63 -5.07 -2.39 -13.24
CA GLU A 63 -5.61 -2.76 -11.92
C GLU A 63 -4.49 -3.17 -10.96
N LYS A 64 -3.49 -3.92 -11.43
CA LYS A 64 -2.32 -4.29 -10.60
C LYS A 64 -1.54 -3.07 -10.13
N VAL A 65 -1.35 -2.07 -11.01
CA VAL A 65 -0.67 -0.83 -10.64
C VAL A 65 -1.46 -0.07 -9.57
N GLN A 66 -2.79 -0.06 -9.66
CA GLN A 66 -3.62 0.57 -8.64
C GLN A 66 -3.57 -0.17 -7.31
N ILE A 67 -3.64 -1.51 -7.34
CA ILE A 67 -3.48 -2.36 -6.15
C ILE A 67 -2.10 -2.12 -5.53
N GLU A 68 -1.03 -2.11 -6.32
CA GLU A 68 0.33 -1.86 -5.86
C GLU A 68 0.44 -0.50 -5.14
N LYS A 69 -0.13 0.55 -5.73
CA LYS A 69 -0.16 1.89 -5.10
C LYS A 69 -0.86 1.88 -3.75
N LEU A 70 -1.99 1.17 -3.61
CA LEU A 70 -2.74 1.07 -2.37
C LEU A 70 -2.01 0.22 -1.32
N VAL A 71 -1.45 -0.91 -1.73
CA VAL A 71 -0.70 -1.82 -0.87
C VAL A 71 0.54 -1.13 -0.30
N ASN A 72 1.31 -0.45 -1.15
CA ASN A 72 2.47 0.32 -0.73
C ASN A 72 2.07 1.49 0.19
N ALA A 73 0.93 2.15 -0.08
CA ALA A 73 0.42 3.19 0.82
C ALA A 73 0.04 2.64 2.21
N MET A 74 -0.30 1.35 2.32
CA MET A 74 -0.63 0.71 3.59
C MET A 74 0.56 -0.01 4.25
N GLY A 75 1.78 0.14 3.72
CA GLY A 75 3.01 -0.45 4.27
C GLY A 75 3.33 -1.86 3.77
N GLY A 76 2.51 -2.43 2.88
CA GLY A 76 2.71 -3.77 2.31
C GLY A 76 3.53 -3.76 1.02
N VAL A 77 3.86 -4.95 0.52
CA VAL A 77 4.60 -5.13 -0.74
C VAL A 77 3.83 -6.05 -1.67
N LEU A 78 3.59 -5.60 -2.90
CA LEU A 78 2.99 -6.44 -3.95
C LEU A 78 4.07 -7.23 -4.70
N HIS A 79 3.94 -8.56 -4.71
CA HIS A 79 4.77 -9.45 -5.52
C HIS A 79 4.10 -9.74 -6.87
N ALA A 80 4.85 -9.55 -7.96
CA ALA A 80 4.37 -9.86 -9.30
C ALA A 80 4.31 -11.38 -9.59
N LYS A 81 5.19 -12.16 -8.94
CA LYS A 81 5.29 -13.62 -9.11
C LYS A 81 4.84 -14.34 -7.84
N ALA A 82 4.24 -15.52 -8.02
CA ALA A 82 3.91 -16.37 -6.89
C ALA A 82 5.22 -16.83 -6.26
N SER A 83 5.46 -16.39 -5.03
CA SER A 83 6.55 -16.84 -4.18
C SER A 83 5.96 -17.50 -2.94
N LEU A 84 6.64 -18.52 -2.42
CA LEU A 84 6.28 -19.19 -1.16
C LEU A 84 6.18 -18.24 0.04
N GLU A 85 6.72 -17.03 -0.07
CA GLU A 85 6.68 -15.99 0.96
C GLU A 85 5.44 -15.08 0.89
N ALA A 86 4.51 -15.28 -0.05
CA ALA A 86 3.30 -14.45 -0.12
C ALA A 86 2.38 -14.74 1.08
N THR A 87 2.06 -13.70 1.86
CA THR A 87 1.19 -13.77 3.04
C THR A 87 -0.29 -13.73 2.65
N PHE A 88 -0.64 -12.97 1.61
CA PHE A 88 -2.02 -12.81 1.15
C PHE A 88 -2.11 -12.91 -0.37
N VAL A 89 -3.16 -13.57 -0.86
CA VAL A 89 -3.46 -13.68 -2.30
C VAL A 89 -4.77 -12.98 -2.59
N ILE A 90 -4.74 -11.97 -3.46
CA ILE A 90 -5.92 -11.30 -3.98
C ILE A 90 -6.18 -11.88 -5.37
N ALA A 91 -7.35 -12.48 -5.58
CA ALA A 91 -7.74 -13.06 -6.86
C ALA A 91 -9.01 -12.37 -7.40
N LYS A 92 -8.98 -11.94 -8.67
CA LYS A 92 -10.16 -11.36 -9.36
C LYS A 92 -11.21 -12.43 -9.69
N SER A 93 -10.80 -13.67 -9.87
CA SER A 93 -11.68 -14.81 -10.18
C SER A 93 -11.11 -16.10 -9.60
N VAL A 94 -12.00 -17.00 -9.17
CA VAL A 94 -11.68 -18.38 -8.74
C VAL A 94 -11.10 -19.24 -9.87
N LEU A 95 -11.18 -18.79 -11.12
CA LEU A 95 -10.53 -19.41 -12.28
C LEU A 95 -9.11 -18.89 -12.53
N ALA A 96 -8.63 -17.91 -11.76
CA ALA A 96 -7.27 -17.41 -11.92
C ALA A 96 -6.27 -18.53 -11.61
N ALA A 97 -5.25 -18.67 -12.47
CA ALA A 97 -4.28 -19.77 -12.45
C ALA A 97 -3.54 -20.00 -11.10
N LYS A 98 -3.68 -19.09 -10.13
CA LYS A 98 -3.09 -19.18 -8.78
C LYS A 98 -4.10 -19.54 -7.68
N TYR A 99 -5.38 -19.79 -7.99
CA TYR A 99 -6.38 -20.26 -7.02
C TYR A 99 -6.33 -21.79 -6.83
N LYS A 100 -5.88 -22.52 -7.86
CA LYS A 100 -5.48 -23.93 -7.73
C LYS A 100 -4.03 -23.99 -7.28
N VAL A 101 -3.82 -23.87 -5.98
CA VAL A 101 -2.64 -24.49 -5.33
C VAL A 101 -3.14 -25.76 -4.66
#